data_AF-A0A540VRP4-F1
#
_entry.id   AF-A0A540VRP4-F1
#
_cell.length_a   1.000
_cell.length_b   1.000
_cell.length_c   1.000
_cell.angle_alpha   90.00
_cell.angle_beta   90.00
_cell.angle_gamma   90.00
#
_symmetry.space_group_name_H-M   'P 1'
#
loop_
_entity.id
_entity.type
_entity.pdbx_description
1 polymer ?
#
loop_
_entity_poly.entity_id
_entity_poly.type
_entity_poly.pdbx_seq_one_letter_code
_entity_poly.pdbx_strand_id
1 'polypeptide(L)'
;MTTSNYLGSALHELILNGVAFAEIADNAATSPATEYYLALHSADPGAAGTQDTSEATYPGYARISIARDGTRWTVTDRVAALVGDSQFPEATSTVSETLTHFSIGRDATGAGEILYSDEVKGNDGNPQPFEVVSGTRPLLKETVSTITLS
;
A
#
# COMPACT_ATOMS: atom_id res chain seq x y z
N MET A 1 -9.70 14.33 -20.92
CA MET A 1 -9.78 12.96 -21.48
C MET A 1 -10.00 12.03 -20.31
N THR A 2 -10.77 10.95 -20.47
CA THR A 2 -11.08 10.00 -19.37
C THR A 2 -10.45 8.65 -19.69
N THR A 3 -9.82 8.02 -18.70
CA THR A 3 -9.22 6.68 -18.84
C THR A 3 -10.32 5.61 -18.84
N SER A 4 -10.19 4.61 -19.72
CA SER A 4 -11.15 3.50 -19.80
C SER A 4 -10.95 2.51 -18.63
N ASN A 5 -12.00 1.74 -18.28
CA ASN A 5 -11.87 0.66 -17.28
C ASN A 5 -10.76 -0.32 -17.69
N TYR A 6 -10.67 -0.64 -18.98
CA TYR A 6 -9.65 -1.54 -19.53
C TYR A 6 -8.24 -1.07 -19.22
N LEU A 7 -7.93 0.20 -19.51
CA LEU A 7 -6.60 0.75 -19.26
C LEU A 7 -6.28 0.78 -17.76
N GLY A 8 -7.24 1.19 -16.93
CA GLY A 8 -7.05 1.23 -15.46
C GLY A 8 -6.78 -0.15 -14.87
N SER A 9 -7.59 -1.15 -15.23
CA SER A 9 -7.40 -2.52 -14.74
C SER A 9 -6.07 -3.11 -15.22
N ALA A 10 -5.72 -2.96 -16.50
CA ALA A 10 -4.46 -3.50 -17.04
C ALA A 10 -3.23 -2.87 -16.37
N LEU A 11 -3.25 -1.57 -16.04
CA LEU A 11 -2.16 -0.93 -15.31
C LEU A 11 -2.05 -1.45 -13.87
N HIS A 12 -3.17 -1.63 -13.16
CA HIS A 12 -3.14 -2.24 -11.83
C HIS A 12 -2.64 -3.68 -11.86
N GLU A 13 -3.12 -4.49 -12.80
CA GLU A 13 -2.67 -5.88 -12.95
C GLU A 13 -1.18 -5.97 -13.29
N LEU A 14 -0.68 -5.07 -14.14
CA LEU A 14 0.74 -4.99 -14.43
C LEU A 14 1.56 -4.60 -13.20
N ILE A 15 1.16 -3.55 -12.49
CA ILE A 15 1.96 -3.05 -11.36
C ILE A 15 1.88 -3.96 -10.15
N LEU A 16 0.68 -4.42 -9.77
CA LEU A 16 0.42 -5.14 -8.52
C LEU A 16 0.46 -6.67 -8.67
N ASN A 17 0.06 -7.21 -9.84
CA ASN A 17 -0.03 -8.66 -10.05
C ASN A 17 1.09 -9.21 -10.94
N GLY A 18 1.88 -8.35 -11.57
CA GLY A 18 2.91 -8.77 -12.52
C GLY A 18 2.37 -9.39 -13.81
N VAL A 19 1.12 -9.10 -14.16
CA VAL A 19 0.49 -9.59 -15.39
C VAL A 19 0.85 -8.65 -16.53
N ALA A 20 1.43 -9.18 -17.61
CA ALA A 20 1.76 -8.38 -18.79
C ALA A 20 0.50 -7.75 -19.40
N PHE A 21 0.61 -6.48 -19.79
CA PHE A 21 -0.44 -5.82 -20.56
C PHE A 21 -0.26 -6.20 -22.03
N ALA A 22 -1.09 -7.15 -22.49
CA ALA A 22 -1.02 -7.70 -23.84
C ALA A 22 -0.79 -6.62 -24.91
N GLU A 23 0.24 -6.82 -25.75
CA GLU A 23 0.66 -5.96 -26.86
C GLU A 23 1.18 -4.56 -26.48
N ILE A 24 1.04 -4.11 -25.22
CA ILE A 24 1.30 -2.73 -24.81
C ILE A 24 2.46 -2.62 -23.83
N ALA A 25 2.55 -3.49 -22.83
CA ALA A 25 3.63 -3.46 -21.84
C ALA A 25 3.94 -4.85 -21.27
N ASP A 26 5.23 -5.13 -21.11
CA ASP A 26 5.72 -6.38 -20.55
C ASP A 26 5.92 -6.28 -19.02
N ASN A 27 5.74 -7.39 -18.31
CA ASN A 27 6.29 -7.50 -16.97
C ASN A 27 7.80 -7.72 -17.11
N ALA A 28 8.63 -7.10 -16.26
CA ALA A 28 10.08 -7.16 -16.41
C ALA A 28 10.59 -8.61 -16.59
N ALA A 29 11.13 -8.90 -17.77
CA ALA A 29 11.57 -10.26 -18.12
C ALA A 29 12.79 -10.73 -17.32
N THR A 30 13.60 -9.81 -16.82
CA THR A 30 14.77 -10.11 -15.98
C THR A 30 14.57 -9.48 -14.61
N SER A 31 14.59 -10.31 -13.57
CA SER A 31 14.44 -9.90 -12.17
C SER A 31 13.22 -9.00 -11.91
N PRO A 32 11.98 -9.43 -12.26
CA PRO A 32 10.80 -8.70 -11.87
C PRO A 32 10.74 -8.60 -10.34
N ALA A 33 10.18 -7.50 -9.83
CA ALA A 33 9.81 -7.47 -8.42
C ALA A 33 8.82 -8.59 -8.13
N THR A 34 9.03 -9.26 -7.00
CA THR A 34 8.18 -10.34 -6.50
C THR A 34 7.33 -9.90 -5.32
N GLU A 35 7.67 -8.75 -4.72
CA GLU A 35 6.99 -8.21 -3.56
C GLU A 35 7.08 -6.68 -3.54
N TYR A 36 6.21 -6.09 -2.73
CA TYR A 36 6.22 -4.70 -2.32
C TYR A 36 6.09 -4.62 -0.80
N TYR A 37 6.16 -3.41 -0.28
CA TYR A 37 6.15 -3.16 1.15
C TYR A 37 5.07 -2.14 1.50
N LEU A 38 4.17 -2.53 2.39
CA LEU A 38 3.21 -1.62 3.02
C LEU A 38 3.90 -0.86 4.14
N ALA A 39 3.84 0.46 4.08
CA ALA A 39 4.32 1.37 5.12
C ALA A 39 3.17 2.20 5.69
N LEU A 40 3.27 2.59 6.97
CA LEU A 40 2.35 3.51 7.62
C LEU A 40 3.02 4.87 7.82
N HIS A 41 2.23 5.93 7.74
CA HIS A 41 2.73 7.30 7.83
C HIS A 41 1.87 8.16 8.76
N SER A 42 2.51 9.07 9.48
CA SER A 42 1.85 10.06 10.34
C SER A 42 1.21 11.21 9.55
N ALA A 43 1.62 11.41 8.30
CA ALA A 43 1.08 12.39 7.36
C ALA A 43 1.25 11.88 5.91
N ASP A 44 0.58 12.52 4.96
CA ASP A 44 0.75 12.21 3.53
C ASP A 44 2.24 12.32 3.15
N PRO A 45 2.88 11.25 2.63
CA PRO A 45 4.25 11.32 2.14
C PRO A 45 4.39 12.23 0.90
N GLY A 46 3.28 12.47 0.19
CA GLY A 46 3.22 13.33 -0.99
C GLY A 46 3.86 12.70 -2.24
N ALA A 47 3.53 13.25 -3.41
CA ALA A 47 3.94 12.69 -4.71
C ALA A 47 5.46 12.73 -4.97
N ALA A 48 6.21 13.57 -4.27
CA ALA A 48 7.67 13.64 -4.34
C ALA A 48 8.36 12.99 -3.12
N GLY A 49 7.57 12.40 -2.22
CA GLY A 49 8.06 11.72 -1.04
C GLY A 49 8.64 10.35 -1.36
N THR A 50 9.16 9.75 -0.31
CA THR A 50 9.69 8.38 -0.29
C THR A 50 8.98 7.62 0.83
N GLN A 51 9.13 6.30 0.89
CA GLN A 51 8.57 5.50 1.99
C GLN A 51 9.04 5.96 3.38
N ASP A 52 10.21 6.61 3.52
CA ASP A 52 10.67 7.20 4.79
C ASP A 52 9.99 8.55 5.13
N THR A 53 9.28 9.17 4.19
CA THR A 53 8.63 10.47 4.42
C THR A 53 7.44 10.30 5.37
N SER A 54 7.54 10.90 6.55
CA SER A 54 6.53 10.77 7.62
C SER A 54 6.26 9.33 8.05
N GLU A 55 7.22 8.41 7.85
CA GLU A 55 7.04 7.00 8.20
C GLU A 55 6.87 6.79 9.71
N ALA A 56 6.07 5.79 10.09
CA ALA A 56 5.87 5.38 11.47
C ALA A 56 7.20 5.07 12.17
N THR A 57 7.30 5.48 13.44
CA THR A 57 8.54 5.34 14.23
C THR A 57 8.35 4.62 15.56
N TYR A 58 7.14 4.11 15.85
CA TYR A 58 6.90 3.38 17.09
C TYR A 58 7.83 2.15 17.24
N PRO A 59 8.39 1.91 18.45
CA PRO A 59 9.15 0.71 18.75
C PRO A 59 8.41 -0.59 18.41
N GLY A 60 9.01 -1.38 17.51
CA GLY A 60 8.45 -2.63 16.99
C GLY A 60 8.00 -2.54 15.54
N TYR A 61 7.83 -1.32 14.99
CA TYR A 61 7.41 -1.12 13.61
C TYR A 61 8.37 -1.75 12.58
N ALA A 62 7.77 -2.37 11.58
CA ALA A 62 8.41 -2.78 10.34
C ALA A 62 7.38 -2.75 9.21
N ARG A 63 7.82 -2.45 7.98
CA ARG A 63 6.98 -2.55 6.79
C ARG A 63 6.53 -4.01 6.58
N ILE A 64 5.35 -4.21 6.02
CA ILE A 64 4.82 -5.55 5.73
C ILE A 64 5.12 -5.89 4.26
N SER A 65 5.80 -7.01 4.01
CA SER A 65 5.93 -7.54 2.65
C SER A 65 4.58 -8.04 2.15
N ILE A 66 4.25 -7.68 0.92
CA ILE A 66 3.10 -8.16 0.17
C ILE A 66 3.57 -8.71 -1.18
N ALA A 67 3.12 -9.92 -1.52
CA ALA A 67 3.45 -10.52 -2.81
C ALA A 67 2.91 -9.66 -3.96
N ARG A 68 3.73 -9.49 -5.00
CA ARG A 68 3.34 -8.87 -6.26
C ARG A 68 2.78 -9.93 -7.21
N ASP A 69 1.62 -10.44 -6.85
CA ASP A 69 0.87 -11.42 -7.62
C ASP A 69 -0.63 -11.32 -7.31
N GLY A 70 -1.45 -12.07 -8.05
CA GLY A 70 -2.90 -12.10 -7.85
C GLY A 70 -3.37 -12.73 -6.54
N THR A 71 -2.47 -13.10 -5.61
CA THR A 71 -2.86 -13.64 -4.29
C THR A 71 -3.11 -12.55 -3.25
N ARG A 72 -2.47 -11.38 -3.42
CA ARG A 72 -2.61 -10.24 -2.49
C ARG A 72 -3.41 -9.08 -3.07
N TRP A 73 -3.71 -9.07 -4.36
CA TRP A 73 -4.46 -7.99 -5.00
C TRP A 73 -5.51 -8.52 -5.96
N THR A 74 -6.75 -8.09 -5.75
CA THR A 74 -7.84 -8.27 -6.71
C THR A 74 -8.03 -6.98 -7.48
N VAL A 75 -8.07 -7.07 -8.81
CA VAL A 75 -8.34 -5.92 -9.68
C VAL A 75 -9.71 -6.12 -10.33
N THR A 76 -10.61 -5.15 -10.17
CA THR A 76 -11.93 -5.16 -10.79
C THR A 76 -12.36 -3.74 -11.07
N ASP A 77 -12.90 -3.48 -12.27
CA ASP A 77 -13.40 -2.16 -12.67
C ASP A 77 -12.48 -1.01 -12.26
N ARG A 78 -11.21 -1.04 -12.70
CA ARG A 78 -10.16 -0.05 -12.40
C ARG A 78 -9.83 0.17 -10.91
N VAL A 79 -10.31 -0.68 -10.01
CA VAL A 79 -10.01 -0.64 -8.58
C VAL A 79 -9.16 -1.86 -8.23
N ALA A 80 -8.04 -1.63 -7.54
CA ALA A 80 -7.26 -2.68 -6.91
C ALA A 80 -7.58 -2.73 -5.42
N ALA A 81 -7.89 -3.90 -4.89
CA ALA A 81 -8.17 -4.13 -3.47
C ALA A 81 -7.20 -5.17 -2.92
N LEU A 82 -6.65 -4.90 -1.75
CA LEU A 82 -5.81 -5.84 -1.03
C LEU A 82 -6.65 -7.07 -0.65
N VAL A 83 -6.15 -8.28 -0.87
CA VAL A 83 -6.83 -9.53 -0.47
C VAL A 83 -6.37 -9.91 0.93
N GLY A 84 -7.31 -9.96 1.88
CA GLY A 84 -7.05 -10.26 3.28
C GLY A 84 -6.30 -9.16 4.04
N ASP A 85 -6.50 -9.13 5.35
CA ASP A 85 -5.92 -8.09 6.19
C ASP A 85 -4.38 -8.16 6.25
N SER A 86 -3.74 -7.03 6.49
CA SER A 86 -2.31 -6.92 6.76
C SER A 86 -2.10 -6.33 8.15
N GLN A 87 -1.56 -7.14 9.06
CA GLN A 87 -1.30 -6.75 10.44
C GLN A 87 0.15 -6.31 10.61
N PHE A 88 0.34 -5.06 11.04
CA PHE A 88 1.66 -4.54 11.39
C PHE A 88 2.11 -5.11 12.74
N PRO A 89 3.43 -5.17 12.99
CA PRO A 89 3.95 -5.56 14.29
C PRO A 89 3.32 -4.77 15.45
N GLU A 90 3.30 -5.39 16.63
CA GLU A 90 2.78 -4.73 17.83
C GLU A 90 3.69 -3.59 18.26
N ALA A 91 3.08 -2.46 18.57
CA ALA A 91 3.78 -1.37 19.19
C ALA A 91 4.11 -1.70 20.65
N THR A 92 5.39 -1.57 20.99
CA THR A 92 5.90 -1.69 22.36
C THR A 92 6.15 -0.32 23.01
N SER A 93 5.70 0.74 22.32
CA SER A 93 5.93 2.14 22.68
C SER A 93 5.14 2.59 23.89
N THR A 94 5.76 3.40 24.75
CA THR A 94 5.03 4.20 25.75
C THR A 94 4.55 5.55 25.21
N VAL A 95 4.99 5.94 24.01
CA VAL A 95 4.62 7.19 23.33
C VAL A 95 3.56 6.89 22.27
N SER A 96 2.51 7.71 22.23
CA SER A 96 1.45 7.60 21.24
C SER A 96 1.86 8.18 19.89
N GLU A 97 1.48 7.50 18.81
CA GLU A 97 1.67 7.95 17.43
C GLU A 97 0.35 7.78 16.67
N THR A 98 -0.07 8.81 15.94
CA THR A 98 -1.28 8.77 15.09
C THR A 98 -0.85 8.55 13.64
N LEU A 99 -1.26 7.43 13.04
CA LEU A 99 -0.91 7.07 11.66
C LEU A 99 -2.14 7.27 10.78
N THR A 100 -2.02 8.18 9.82
CA THR A 100 -3.13 8.69 9.02
C THR A 100 -3.09 8.19 7.58
N HIS A 101 -1.93 7.76 7.08
CA HIS A 101 -1.74 7.35 5.70
C HIS A 101 -1.01 6.01 5.63
N PHE A 102 -1.13 5.34 4.48
CA PHE A 102 -0.33 4.19 4.14
C PHE A 102 0.26 4.38 2.73
N SER A 103 1.34 3.66 2.44
CA SER A 103 1.89 3.56 1.09
C SER A 103 2.22 2.13 0.72
N ILE A 104 2.30 1.88 -0.59
CA ILE A 104 2.91 0.71 -1.18
C ILE A 104 4.18 1.18 -1.86
N GLY A 105 5.32 0.63 -1.46
CA GLY A 105 6.59 0.94 -2.08
C GLY A 105 7.51 -0.26 -2.26
N ARG A 106 8.73 0.04 -2.69
CA ARG A 106 9.66 -0.94 -3.26
C ARG A 106 10.57 -1.61 -2.24
N ASP A 107 10.87 -0.93 -1.14
CA ASP A 107 11.96 -1.33 -0.25
C ASP A 107 11.42 -1.68 1.14
N ALA A 108 12.06 -2.67 1.77
CA ALA A 108 11.71 -3.12 3.12
C ALA A 108 12.02 -2.08 4.21
N THR A 109 12.97 -1.19 3.94
CA THR A 109 13.46 -0.14 4.85
C THR A 109 14.13 0.97 4.06
N GLY A 110 14.26 2.16 4.65
CA GLY A 110 14.95 3.28 4.01
C GLY A 110 14.08 3.90 2.92
N ALA A 111 14.63 4.92 2.24
CA ALA A 111 13.86 5.85 1.41
C ALA A 111 12.81 5.14 0.57
N GLY A 112 13.17 4.25 -0.36
CA GLY A 112 12.23 3.45 -1.18
C GLY A 112 11.25 4.26 -2.04
N GLU A 113 11.04 3.86 -3.29
CA GLU A 113 10.03 4.52 -4.11
C GLU A 113 8.61 4.15 -3.69
N ILE A 114 7.73 5.14 -3.61
CA ILE A 114 6.30 4.96 -3.42
C ILE A 114 5.63 4.78 -4.79
N LEU A 115 4.82 3.73 -4.90
CA LEU A 115 3.97 3.47 -6.07
C LEU A 115 2.56 4.01 -5.87
N TYR A 116 2.05 3.86 -4.65
CA TYR A 116 0.72 4.34 -4.24
C TYR A 116 0.78 4.82 -2.80
N SER A 117 0.06 5.89 -2.50
CA SER A 117 -0.22 6.32 -1.14
C SER A 117 -1.65 6.84 -1.05
N ASP A 118 -2.30 6.60 0.08
CA ASP A 118 -3.63 7.13 0.38
C ASP A 118 -3.80 7.25 1.89
N GLU A 119 -4.84 7.96 2.30
CA GLU A 119 -5.31 8.06 3.67
C GLU A 119 -5.90 6.71 4.14
N VAL A 120 -5.65 6.37 5.40
CA VAL A 120 -6.28 5.23 6.07
C VAL A 120 -7.75 5.58 6.33
N LYS A 121 -8.66 4.80 5.75
CA LYS A 121 -10.11 5.02 5.85
C LYS A 121 -10.83 3.90 6.60
N GLY A 122 -12.05 4.13 7.04
CA GLY A 122 -12.96 3.10 7.51
C GLY A 122 -13.68 2.44 6.32
N ASN A 123 -14.45 1.40 6.59
CA ASN A 123 -15.33 0.78 5.59
C ASN A 123 -16.43 1.73 5.08
N ASP A 124 -16.67 2.82 5.79
CA ASP A 124 -17.56 3.92 5.43
C ASP A 124 -16.90 4.96 4.51
N GLY A 125 -15.62 4.76 4.17
CA GLY A 125 -14.82 5.67 3.34
C GLY A 125 -14.32 6.92 4.07
N ASN A 126 -14.62 7.08 5.36
CA ASN A 126 -14.17 8.22 6.15
C ASN A 126 -12.77 7.98 6.72
N PRO A 127 -11.97 9.02 6.99
CA PRO A 127 -10.66 8.87 7.64
C PRO A 127 -10.76 8.09 8.95
N GLN A 128 -9.91 7.08 9.14
CA GLN A 128 -9.89 6.25 10.34
C GLN A 128 -8.44 5.98 10.77
N PRO A 129 -7.74 6.98 11.33
CA PRO A 129 -6.34 6.84 11.69
C PRO A 129 -6.12 5.76 12.74
N PHE A 130 -4.92 5.17 12.72
CA PHE A 130 -4.49 4.28 13.79
C PHE A 130 -3.91 5.09 14.93
N GLU A 131 -4.50 4.96 16.11
CA GLU A 131 -3.92 5.46 17.36
C GLU A 131 -3.02 4.39 17.97
N VAL A 132 -1.72 4.54 17.78
CA VAL A 132 -0.72 3.56 18.18
C VAL A 132 -0.19 3.87 19.57
N VAL A 133 -0.41 2.95 20.50
CA VAL A 133 0.14 2.94 21.86
C VAL A 133 0.65 1.53 22.18
N SER A 134 1.26 1.31 23.34
CA SER A 134 1.69 -0.03 23.76
C SER A 134 0.56 -1.04 23.64
N GLY A 135 0.80 -2.15 22.96
CA GLY A 135 -0.18 -3.22 22.71
C GLY A 135 -1.02 -3.04 21.45
N THR A 136 -0.95 -1.89 20.76
CA THR A 136 -1.66 -1.69 19.50
C THR A 136 -0.99 -2.50 18.37
N ARG A 137 -1.81 -3.20 17.58
CA ARG A 137 -1.42 -3.82 16.31
C ARG A 137 -2.20 -3.18 15.18
N PRO A 138 -1.66 -2.18 14.47
CA PRO A 138 -2.33 -1.58 13.34
C PRO A 138 -2.72 -2.66 12.33
N LEU A 139 -3.98 -2.66 11.91
CA LEU A 139 -4.54 -3.66 11.00
C LEU A 139 -5.12 -2.92 9.80
N LEU A 140 -4.43 -3.04 8.67
CA LEU A 140 -4.93 -2.53 7.41
C LEU A 140 -5.84 -3.60 6.78
N LYS A 141 -7.13 -3.27 6.66
CA LYS A 141 -8.14 -4.21 6.16
C LYS A 141 -8.28 -4.16 4.65
N GLU A 142 -8.59 -5.29 4.04
CA GLU A 142 -8.88 -5.41 2.60
C GLU A 142 -9.84 -4.33 2.09
N THR A 143 -10.94 -4.10 2.81
CA THR A 143 -12.00 -3.17 2.42
C THR A 143 -11.57 -1.70 2.45
N VAL A 144 -10.47 -1.41 3.15
CA VAL A 144 -9.94 -0.06 3.38
C VAL A 144 -8.80 0.26 2.40
N SER A 145 -8.12 -0.76 1.88
CA SER A 145 -6.98 -0.63 0.96
C SER A 145 -7.40 -0.74 -0.49
N THR A 146 -8.36 0.11 -0.89
CA THR A 146 -8.76 0.21 -2.29
C THR A 146 -7.99 1.33 -2.98
N ILE A 147 -7.40 1.05 -4.13
CA ILE A 147 -6.69 2.00 -4.96
C ILE A 147 -7.49 2.19 -6.23
N THR A 148 -7.81 3.45 -6.54
CA THR A 148 -8.56 3.81 -7.76
C THR A 148 -7.71 4.72 -8.63
N LEU A 149 -7.57 4.39 -9.90
CA LEU A 149 -7.00 5.31 -10.89
C LEU A 149 -8.10 6.26 -11.38
N SER A 150 -7.91 7.56 -11.13
CA SER A 150 -8.79 8.66 -11.57
C SER A 150 -8.69 8.96 -13.06
#